data_AF-A0A364JTG4-F1
#
_entry.id   AF-A0A364JTG4-F1
#
_cell.length_a   1.000
_cell.length_b   1.000
_cell.length_c   1.000
_cell.angle_alpha   90.00
_cell.angle_beta   90.00
_cell.angle_gamma   90.00
#
_symmetry.space_group_name_H-M   'P 1'
#
loop_
_entity.id
_entity.type
_entity.pdbx_description
1 polymer ?
#
loop_
_entity_poly.entity_id
_entity_poly.type
_entity_poly.pdbx_seq_one_letter_code
_entity_poly.pdbx_strand_id
1 'polypeptide(L)' 'MTLIHNERIKLLATYLNGIGIAVFAVGGLAPIFSALYNSSGPSLFLILMSSICVLASGGLHYMASTILKRMKP' A
#
# COMPACT_ATOMS: atom_id res chain seq x y z
N MET A 1 -31.83 1.22 0.73
CA MET A 1 -30.89 0.75 -0.32
C MET A 1 -29.48 1.35 -0.18
N THR A 2 -29.25 2.41 0.59
CA THR A 2 -27.93 3.07 0.76
C THR A 2 -26.97 2.30 1.68
N LEU A 3 -27.50 1.57 2.67
CA LEU A 3 -26.67 0.78 3.62
C LEU A 3 -25.78 -0.27 2.95
N ILE A 4 -26.32 -1.08 2.03
CA ILE A 4 -25.55 -2.13 1.34
C ILE A 4 -24.45 -1.51 0.45
N HIS A 5 -24.73 -0.35 -0.16
CA HIS A 5 -23.75 0.36 -0.97
C HIS A 5 -22.58 0.89 -0.12
N ASN A 6 -22.87 1.48 1.04
CA ASN A 6 -21.85 2.00 1.94
C ASN A 6 -20.99 0.90 2.55
N GLU A 7 -21.58 -0.25 2.92
CA GLU A 7 -20.82 -1.40 3.42
C GLU A 7 -19.87 -2.00 2.35
N ARG A 8 -20.31 -2.07 1.08
CA ARG A 8 -19.43 -2.47 -0.02
C ARG A 8 -18.27 -1.50 -0.23
N ILE A 9 -18.53 -0.20 -0.16
CA ILE A 9 -17.50 0.85 -0.27
C ILE A 9 -16.49 0.73 0.88
N LYS A 10 -16.98 0.45 2.09
CA LYS A 10 -16.12 0.24 3.27
C LYS A 10 -15.23 -0.99 3.11
N LEU A 11 -15.79 -2.13 2.70
CA LEU A 11 -15.03 -3.36 2.46
C LEU A 11 -13.95 -3.17 1.38
N LEU A 12 -14.28 -2.48 0.29
CA LEU A 12 -13.33 -2.21 -0.78
C LEU A 12 -12.20 -1.28 -0.32
N ALA A 13 -12.51 -0.24 0.45
CA ALA A 13 -11.50 0.64 1.01
C ALA A 13 -10.57 -0.09 1.98
N THR A 14 -11.10 -0.98 2.82
CA THR A 14 -10.30 -1.83 3.71
C THR A 14 -9.40 -2.78 2.92
N TYR A 15 -9.90 -3.39 1.85
CA TYR A 15 -9.10 -4.27 0.99
C TYR A 15 -7.93 -3.52 0.33
N LEU A 16 -8.19 -2.34 -0.25
CA LEU A 16 -7.14 -1.51 -0.84
C LEU A 16 -6.11 -1.03 0.20
N ASN A 17 -6.56 -0.68 1.41
CA ASN A 17 -5.66 -0.35 2.51
C ASN A 17 -4.77 -1.56 2.88
N GLY A 18 -5.34 -2.76 2.95
CA GLY A 18 -4.60 -4.00 3.22
C GLY A 18 -3.53 -4.29 2.16
N ILE A 19 -3.84 -4.13 0.87
CA ILE A 19 -2.84 -4.25 -0.19
C ILE A 19 -1.75 -3.20 -0.03
N GLY A 20 -2.11 -1.95 0.29
CA GLY A 20 -1.14 -0.88 0.51
C GLY A 20 -0.13 -1.23 1.61
N ILE A 21 -0.62 -1.78 2.73
CA ILE A 21 0.23 -2.25 3.83
C ILE A 21 1.13 -3.40 3.36
N ALA A 22 0.60 -4.39 2.63
CA ALA A 22 1.37 -5.52 2.14
C ALA A 22 2.49 -5.08 1.17
N VAL A 23 2.19 -4.17 0.24
CA VAL A 23 3.17 -3.60 -0.70
C VAL A 23 4.24 -2.82 0.04
N PHE A 24 3.89 -2.06 1.08
CA PHE A 24 4.88 -1.37 1.91
C PHE A 24 5.76 -2.35 2.70
N ALA A 25 5.17 -3.34 3.36
CA ALA A 25 5.90 -4.29 4.18
C ALA A 25 6.84 -5.18 3.35
N VAL A 26 6.32 -5.77 2.26
CA VAL A 26 7.08 -6.73 1.43
C VAL A 26 7.97 -6.01 0.42
N GLY A 27 7.48 -4.93 -0.19
CA GLY A 27 8.21 -4.21 -1.22
C GLY A 27 9.10 -3.08 -0.70
N GLY A 28 8.76 -2.48 0.43
CA GLY A 28 9.55 -1.40 1.05
C GLY A 28 10.49 -1.92 2.14
N LEU A 29 9.92 -2.55 3.17
CA LEU A 29 10.62 -2.97 4.39
C LEU A 29 11.52 -4.19 4.20
N ALA A 30 11.06 -5.25 3.51
CA ALA A 30 11.86 -6.46 3.33
C ALA A 30 13.20 -6.21 2.58
N PRO A 31 13.25 -5.37 1.52
CA PRO A 31 14.51 -5.03 0.88
C PRO A 31 15.48 -4.25 1.76
N ILE A 32 14.99 -3.43 2.70
CA ILE A 32 15.84 -2.72 3.66
C ILE A 32 16.60 -3.73 4.54
N PHE A 33 15.90 -4.73 5.07
CA PHE A 33 16.55 -5.81 5.82
C PHE A 33 17.50 -6.62 4.93
N SER A 34 17.09 -6.94 3.71
CA SER A 34 17.96 -7.65 2.76
C SER A 34 19.25 -6.89 2.47
N ALA A 35 19.21 -5.56 2.39
CA ALA A 35 20.39 -4.71 2.23
C ALA A 35 21.26 -4.66 3.49
N LEU A 36 20.66 -4.63 4.69
CA LEU A 36 21.39 -4.63 5.96
C LEU A 36 22.16 -5.94 6.21
N TYR A 37 21.61 -7.07 5.77
CA TYR A 37 22.24 -8.39 5.97
C TYR A 37 23.20 -8.81 4.85
N ASN A 38 23.28 -8.04 3.75
CA ASN A 38 24.12 -8.39 2.60
C ASN A 38 25.41 -7.55 2.56
N SER A 39 26.57 -8.21 2.61
CA SER A 39 27.90 -7.54 2.54
C SER A 39 28.16 -6.81 1.22
N SER A 40 27.36 -7.04 0.17
CA SER A 40 27.55 -6.43 -1.16
C SER A 40 26.95 -5.02 -1.27
N GLY A 41 26.27 -4.53 -0.22
CA GLY A 41 25.60 -3.23 -0.22
C GLY A 41 24.30 -3.19 -1.05
N PRO A 42 23.49 -2.12 -0.89
CA PRO A 42 22.22 -1.99 -1.61
C PRO A 42 22.45 -1.69 -3.10
N SER A 43 21.89 -2.54 -3.97
CA SER A 43 21.83 -2.28 -5.41
C SER A 43 20.91 -1.08 -5.72
N LEU A 44 21.27 -0.27 -6.71
CA LEU A 44 20.44 0.83 -7.22
C LEU A 44 19.04 0.33 -7.63
N PHE A 45 18.95 -0.90 -8.17
CA PHE A 45 17.69 -1.55 -8.52
C PHE A 45 16.81 -1.79 -7.28
N LEU A 46 17.42 -2.20 -6.16
CA LEU A 46 16.72 -2.46 -4.90
C LEU A 46 16.12 -1.17 -4.32
N ILE A 47 16.89 -0.08 -4.36
CA ILE A 47 16.47 1.25 -3.90
C ILE A 47 15.32 1.77 -4.78
N LEU A 48 15.43 1.65 -6.10
CA LEU A 48 14.38 2.03 -7.05
C LEU A 48 13.09 1.24 -6.79
N MET A 49 13.16 -0.09 -6.69
CA MET A 49 11.99 -0.93 -6.45
C MET A 49 11.34 -0.64 -5.10
N SER A 50 12.13 -0.45 -4.04
CA SER A 50 11.62 -0.08 -2.71
C SER A 50 10.90 1.27 -2.75
N SER A 51 11.49 2.29 -3.41
CA SER A 51 10.86 3.60 -3.57
C SER A 51 9.54 3.54 -4.33
N ILE A 52 9.47 2.75 -5.40
CA ILE A 52 8.25 2.56 -6.19
C ILE A 52 7.17 1.85 -5.36
N CYS A 53 7.54 0.84 -4.56
CA CYS A 53 6.59 0.18 -3.66
C CYS A 53 6.05 1.13 -2.58
N VAL A 54 6.89 1.98 -2.00
CA VAL A 54 6.45 2.97 -1.01
C VAL A 54 5.48 3.98 -1.65
N LEU A 55 5.79 4.48 -2.86
CA LEU A 55 4.91 5.38 -3.60
C LEU A 55 3.59 4.70 -3.99
N ALA A 56 3.65 3.45 -4.46
CA ALA A 56 2.46 2.66 -4.79
C ALA A 56 1.58 2.39 -3.57
N SER A 57 2.17 2.09 -2.41
CA SER A 57 1.45 1.94 -1.14
C SER A 57 0.74 3.22 -0.72
N GLY A 58 1.45 4.35 -0.75
CA GLY A 58 0.87 5.66 -0.44
C GLY A 58 -0.28 6.02 -1.39
N GLY A 59 -0.11 5.74 -2.69
CA GLY A 59 -1.17 5.89 -3.68
C GLY A 59 -2.40 5.04 -3.38
N LEU A 60 -2.21 3.77 -3.02
CA LEU A 60 -3.30 2.85 -2.69
C LEU A 60 -4.07 3.28 -1.42
N HIS A 61 -3.35 3.76 -0.40
CA HIS A 61 -3.93 4.30 0.81
C HIS A 61 -4.75 5.57 0.54
N TYR A 62 -4.24 6.45 -0.32
CA TYR A 62 -4.97 7.64 -0.75
C TYR A 62 -6.22 7.28 -1.56
N MET A 63 -6.12 6.27 -2.43
CA MET A 63 -7.25 5.76 -3.20
C MET A 63 -8.34 5.17 -2.28
N ALA A 64 -7.96 4.38 -1.27
CA ALA A 64 -8.88 3.90 -0.25
C ALA A 64 -9.60 5.05 0.49
N SER A 65 -8.86 6.11 0.85
CA SER A 65 -9.41 7.29 1.53
C SER A 65 -10.38 8.08 0.65
N THR A 66 -10.10 8.22 -0.65
CA THR A 66 -11.01 8.90 -1.58
C THR A 66 -12.28 8.09 -1.85
N ILE A 67 -12.21 6.76 -1.83
CA ILE A 67 -13.37 5.88 -2.00
C ILE A 67 -14.31 5.96 -0.79
N LEU A 68 -13.78 6.05 0.43
CA LEU A 68 -14.58 6.27 1.65
C LEU A 68 -15.30 7.63 1.65
N LYS A 69 -14.67 8.67 1.07
CA LYS A 69 -15.31 10.01 0.92
C LYS A 69 -16.55 10.01 0.01
N ARG A 70 -16.79 8.93 -0.75
CA ARG A 70 -17.97 8.80 -1.64
C ARG A 70 -19.21 8.21 -0.95
N MET A 71 -19.12 7.87 0.33
CA MET A 71 -20.28 7.38 1.10
C MET A 71 -21.38 8.45 1.16
N LYS A 72 -22.63 8.02 0.94
CA LYS A 72 -23.81 8.89 1.00
C LYS A 72 -24.49 8.72 2.37
N PRO A 73 -24.97 9.82 3.00
CA PRO A 73 -25.72 9.75 4.24
C PRO A 73 -27.00 8.92 4.09
#